data_AF-A0A0C2ZIG8-F1
#
_entry.id   AF-A0A0C2ZIG8-F1
#
_cell.length_a   1.000
_cell.length_b   1.000
_cell.length_c   1.000
_cell.angle_alpha   90.00
_cell.angle_beta   90.00
_cell.angle_gamma   90.00
#
_symmetry.space_group_name_H-M   'P 1'
#
loop_
_entity.id
_entity.type
_entity.pdbx_description
1 polymer ?
#
loop_
_entity_poly.entity_id
_entity_poly.type
_entity_poly.pdbx_seq_one_letter_code
_entity_poly.pdbx_strand_id
1 'polypeptide(L)'
;LRKLAYKIVNSSTIILPAWKEMLINLCKTISLMPQYVATQWNSTLDLLEYALKHQEVVDLITQRRELGLRTFELTDNEWGVLEQLHSILKDATLYFSCSTPNLATVIPVMDHIHQELSKYSHDKKYVCSICAGVSLAKETLNRYYLCTDETKVYRIAMGKLDLFTFVAIN
;
A
#
# COMPACT_ATOMS: atom_id res chain seq x y z
N LEU A 1 -7.36 9.61 -5.55
CA LEU A 1 -8.04 8.63 -4.68
C LEU A 1 -8.30 9.09 -3.24
N ARG A 2 -7.31 9.37 -2.37
CA ARG A 2 -7.57 9.72 -0.94
C ARG A 2 -8.56 10.88 -0.75
N LYS A 3 -8.37 11.97 -1.49
CA LYS A 3 -9.26 13.14 -1.46
C LYS A 3 -10.66 12.81 -2.01
N LEU A 4 -10.74 11.93 -3.02
CA LEU A 4 -12.00 11.46 -3.58
C LEU A 4 -12.79 10.65 -2.54
N ALA A 5 -12.15 9.66 -1.91
CA ALA A 5 -12.77 8.85 -0.85
C ALA A 5 -13.31 9.73 0.28
N TYR A 6 -12.50 10.68 0.75
CA TYR A 6 -12.92 11.66 1.76
C TYR A 6 -14.15 12.46 1.31
N LYS A 7 -14.16 12.97 0.07
CA LYS A 7 -15.27 13.78 -0.47
C LYS A 7 -16.55 12.96 -0.66
N ILE A 8 -16.44 11.69 -1.08
CA ILE A 8 -17.58 10.78 -1.21
C ILE A 8 -18.20 10.51 0.17
N VAL A 9 -17.39 10.11 1.16
CA VAL A 9 -17.93 9.71 2.47
C VAL A 9 -18.51 10.91 3.24
N ASN A 10 -17.90 12.09 3.12
CA ASN A 10 -18.33 13.27 3.89
C ASN A 10 -19.45 14.08 3.23
N SER A 11 -19.88 13.73 2.00
CA SER A 11 -21.03 14.33 1.33
C SER A 11 -22.21 13.36 1.36
N SER A 12 -22.84 13.27 2.53
CA SER A 12 -23.90 12.31 2.83
C SER A 12 -25.18 12.50 2.02
N THR A 13 -25.42 13.71 1.49
CA THR A 13 -26.68 14.09 0.85
C THR A 13 -26.64 14.08 -0.68
N ILE A 14 -25.47 14.29 -1.29
CA ILE A 14 -25.35 14.46 -2.74
C ILE A 14 -24.46 13.38 -3.34
N ILE A 15 -23.19 13.32 -2.91
CA ILE A 15 -22.21 12.44 -3.56
C ILE A 15 -22.35 11.00 -3.08
N LEU A 16 -22.56 10.77 -1.78
CA LEU A 16 -22.68 9.43 -1.24
C LEU A 16 -23.91 8.67 -1.78
N PRO A 17 -25.11 9.27 -1.91
CA PRO A 17 -26.24 8.62 -2.55
C PRO A 17 -25.96 8.31 -4.02
N ALA A 18 -25.38 9.25 -4.77
CA ALA A 18 -24.99 9.03 -6.16
C ALA A 18 -23.97 7.89 -6.32
N TRP A 19 -23.01 7.77 -5.39
CA TRP A 19 -22.06 6.65 -5.35
C TRP A 19 -22.77 5.31 -5.16
N LYS A 20 -23.71 5.21 -4.21
CA LYS A 20 -24.47 3.98 -3.97
C LYS A 20 -25.34 3.61 -5.17
N GLU A 21 -25.98 4.61 -5.81
CA GLU A 21 -26.78 4.42 -7.02
C GLU A 21 -25.93 3.83 -8.15
N MET A 22 -24.72 4.35 -8.38
CA MET A 22 -23.80 3.82 -9.40
C MET A 22 -23.36 2.39 -9.11
N LEU A 23 -23.09 2.06 -7.84
CA LEU A 23 -22.78 0.69 -7.44
C LEU A 23 -23.95 -0.27 -7.74
N ILE A 24 -25.19 0.16 -7.51
CA ILE A 24 -26.39 -0.62 -7.83
C ILE A 24 -26.52 -0.80 -9.35
N ASN A 25 -26.37 0.27 -10.12
CA ASN A 25 -26.49 0.24 -11.59
C ASN A 25 -25.48 -0.71 -12.24
N LEU A 26 -24.27 -0.83 -11.66
CA LEU A 26 -23.22 -1.74 -12.12
C LEU A 26 -23.28 -3.13 -11.45
N CYS A 27 -24.37 -3.45 -10.74
CA CYS A 27 -24.55 -4.71 -10.03
C CYS A 27 -23.38 -5.07 -9.08
N LYS A 28 -22.73 -4.05 -8.49
CA LYS A 28 -21.64 -4.22 -7.52
C LYS A 28 -22.19 -4.24 -6.09
N THR A 29 -21.42 -4.82 -5.17
CA THR A 29 -21.77 -4.82 -3.75
C THR A 29 -21.78 -3.39 -3.20
N ILE A 30 -22.91 -2.96 -2.64
CA ILE A 30 -23.05 -1.65 -2.01
C ILE A 30 -22.07 -1.57 -0.84
N SER A 31 -21.08 -0.69 -0.97
CA SER A 31 -20.03 -0.50 0.01
C SER A 31 -19.52 0.94 -0.02
N LEU A 32 -18.96 1.39 1.09
CA LEU A 32 -18.27 2.67 1.17
C LEU A 32 -16.84 2.49 0.68
N MET A 33 -16.33 3.50 -0.03
CA MET A 33 -14.91 3.56 -0.35
C MET A 33 -14.11 3.66 0.96
N PRO A 34 -13.08 2.80 1.17
CA PRO A 34 -12.21 2.88 2.33
C PRO A 34 -11.58 4.27 2.45
N GLN A 35 -11.35 4.73 3.68
CA GLN A 35 -10.65 5.97 3.92
C GLN A 35 -9.18 5.69 4.26
N TYR A 36 -8.33 6.63 3.86
CA TYR A 36 -6.95 6.63 4.32
C TYR A 36 -6.90 7.01 5.81
N VAL A 37 -6.23 6.18 6.61
CA VAL A 37 -6.02 6.39 8.04
C VAL A 37 -4.53 6.38 8.29
N ALA A 38 -3.98 7.53 8.72
CA ALA A 38 -2.53 7.71 8.83
C ALA A 38 -1.84 6.71 9.78
N THR A 39 -2.55 6.27 10.82
CA THR A 39 -2.05 5.31 11.81
C THR A 39 -2.26 3.84 11.42
N GLN A 40 -3.01 3.57 10.36
CA GLN A 40 -3.29 2.21 9.90
C GLN A 40 -2.41 1.89 8.70
N TRP A 41 -1.45 0.99 8.92
CA TRP A 41 -0.41 0.58 7.95
C TRP A 41 -1.00 0.19 6.58
N ASN A 42 -2.10 -0.56 6.57
CA ASN A 42 -2.69 -1.11 5.34
C ASN A 42 -3.68 -0.18 4.64
N SER A 43 -4.04 0.97 5.23
CA SER A 43 -5.15 1.80 4.72
C SER A 43 -4.94 2.33 3.30
N THR A 44 -3.68 2.52 2.88
CA THR A 44 -3.38 2.92 1.49
C THR A 44 -3.54 1.75 0.53
N LEU A 45 -3.13 0.55 0.94
CA LEU A 45 -3.30 -0.65 0.13
C LEU A 45 -4.79 -0.99 -0.01
N ASP A 46 -5.55 -0.97 1.08
CA ASP A 46 -6.99 -1.22 1.08
C ASP A 46 -7.74 -0.24 0.17
N LEU A 47 -7.36 1.04 0.19
CA LEU A 47 -7.90 2.06 -0.69
C LEU A 47 -7.59 1.79 -2.17
N LEU A 48 -6.36 1.37 -2.48
CA LEU A 48 -5.94 1.05 -3.85
C LEU A 48 -6.67 -0.19 -4.37
N GLU A 49 -6.68 -1.27 -3.60
CA GLU A 49 -7.36 -2.51 -3.95
C GLU A 49 -8.86 -2.28 -4.21
N TYR A 50 -9.51 -1.50 -3.34
CA TYR A 50 -10.90 -1.13 -3.54
C TYR A 50 -11.11 -0.28 -4.79
N ALA A 51 -10.27 0.73 -5.01
CA ALA A 51 -10.39 1.62 -6.16
C ALA A 51 -10.21 0.87 -7.49
N LEU A 52 -9.23 -0.02 -7.58
CA LEU A 52 -9.00 -0.85 -8.77
C LEU A 52 -10.19 -1.78 -9.04
N LYS A 53 -10.77 -2.39 -8.00
CA LYS A 53 -11.97 -3.24 -8.13
C LYS A 53 -13.21 -2.48 -8.61
N HIS A 54 -13.29 -1.18 -8.34
CA HIS A 54 -14.42 -0.31 -8.67
C HIS A 54 -14.04 0.80 -9.66
N GLN A 55 -13.03 0.57 -10.51
CA GLN A 55 -12.52 1.56 -11.47
C GLN A 55 -13.65 2.18 -12.31
N GLU A 56 -14.50 1.34 -12.90
CA GLU A 56 -15.64 1.77 -13.71
C GLU A 56 -16.59 2.72 -12.93
N VAL A 57 -16.85 2.44 -11.66
CA VAL A 57 -17.70 3.27 -10.79
C VAL A 57 -17.03 4.63 -10.54
N VAL A 58 -15.71 4.61 -10.30
CA VAL A 58 -14.89 5.81 -10.07
C VAL A 58 -14.85 6.69 -11.32
N ASP A 59 -14.71 6.11 -12.50
CA ASP A 59 -14.67 6.86 -13.75
C ASP A 59 -16.05 7.49 -14.04
N LEU A 60 -17.14 6.71 -13.91
CA LEU A 60 -18.49 7.22 -14.14
C LEU A 60 -18.89 8.35 -13.16
N ILE A 61 -18.55 8.22 -11.87
CA ILE A 61 -18.91 9.25 -10.89
C ILE A 61 -18.07 10.53 -11.05
N THR A 62 -16.81 10.41 -11.45
CA THR A 62 -15.94 11.57 -11.67
C THR A 62 -16.30 12.33 -12.95
N GLN A 63 -16.85 11.65 -13.96
CA GLN A 63 -17.33 12.26 -15.20
C GLN A 63 -18.65 13.05 -15.03
N ARG A 64 -19.47 12.77 -14.00
CA ARG A 64 -20.70 13.52 -13.72
C ARG A 64 -20.38 14.97 -13.33
N ARG A 65 -20.66 15.91 -14.25
CA ARG A 65 -20.40 17.36 -14.08
C ARG A 65 -21.08 17.95 -12.83
N GLU A 66 -22.29 17.49 -12.54
CA GLU A 66 -23.12 17.97 -11.42
C GLU A 66 -22.49 17.74 -10.05
N LEU A 67 -21.66 16.70 -9.91
CA LEU A 67 -21.04 16.33 -8.64
C LEU A 67 -19.75 17.11 -8.34
N GLY A 68 -19.21 17.85 -9.31
CA GLY A 68 -17.96 18.60 -9.15
C GLY A 68 -16.78 17.70 -8.77
N LEU A 69 -16.73 16.49 -9.32
CA LEU A 69 -15.69 15.49 -9.06
C LEU A 69 -14.68 15.33 -10.20
N ARG A 70 -14.84 16.07 -11.29
CA ARG A 70 -14.00 15.97 -12.49
C ARG A 70 -12.51 16.23 -12.23
N THR A 71 -12.17 16.99 -11.20
CA THR A 71 -10.78 17.19 -10.77
C THR A 71 -10.10 15.92 -10.25
N PHE A 72 -10.85 14.85 -10.03
CA PHE A 72 -10.36 13.55 -9.57
C PHE A 72 -10.48 12.46 -10.64
N GLU A 73 -10.84 12.82 -11.87
CA GLU A 73 -10.82 11.93 -13.02
C GLU A 73 -9.38 11.45 -13.25
N LEU A 74 -9.21 10.14 -13.44
CA LEU A 74 -7.92 9.51 -13.65
C LEU A 74 -7.81 9.06 -15.10
N THR A 75 -6.66 9.30 -15.70
CA THR A 75 -6.34 8.80 -17.04
C THR A 75 -5.93 7.33 -17.00
N ASP A 76 -6.02 6.64 -18.14
CA ASP A 76 -5.58 5.24 -18.26
C ASP A 76 -4.12 5.05 -17.81
N ASN A 77 -3.26 6.03 -18.10
CA ASN A 77 -1.87 6.02 -17.65
C ASN A 77 -1.76 6.09 -16.13
N GLU A 78 -2.54 6.95 -15.46
CA GLU A 78 -2.56 7.05 -14.00
C GLU A 78 -3.11 5.78 -13.35
N TRP A 79 -4.12 5.16 -13.95
CA TRP A 79 -4.59 3.85 -13.52
C TRP A 79 -3.49 2.78 -13.60
N GLY A 80 -2.72 2.76 -14.69
CA GLY A 80 -1.55 1.88 -14.80
C GLY A 80 -0.48 2.13 -13.72
N VAL A 81 -0.26 3.39 -13.32
CA VAL A 81 0.65 3.71 -12.19
C VAL A 81 0.08 3.18 -10.87
N LEU A 82 -1.23 3.28 -10.65
CA LEU A 82 -1.88 2.77 -9.44
C LEU A 82 -1.80 1.24 -9.35
N GLU A 83 -1.93 0.52 -10.45
CA GLU A 83 -1.73 -0.93 -10.51
C GLU A 83 -0.30 -1.33 -10.13
N GLN A 84 0.70 -0.63 -10.68
CA GLN A 84 2.10 -0.85 -10.32
C GLN A 84 2.35 -0.61 -8.84
N LEU A 85 1.83 0.51 -8.31
CA LEU A 85 1.95 0.84 -6.89
C LEU A 85 1.25 -0.20 -6.00
N HIS A 86 0.07 -0.66 -6.38
CA HIS A 86 -0.67 -1.68 -5.66
C HIS A 86 0.11 -2.99 -5.57
N SER A 87 0.72 -3.45 -6.68
CA SER A 87 1.54 -4.67 -6.67
C SER A 87 2.68 -4.59 -5.67
N ILE A 88 3.44 -3.49 -5.69
CA ILE A 88 4.59 -3.27 -4.80
C ILE A 88 4.15 -3.26 -3.32
N LEU A 89 3.05 -2.56 -3.01
CA LEU A 89 2.54 -2.47 -1.64
C LEU A 89 1.94 -3.78 -1.16
N LYS A 90 1.29 -4.54 -2.03
CA LYS A 90 0.66 -5.82 -1.70
C LYS A 90 1.72 -6.85 -1.28
N ASP A 91 2.79 -6.98 -2.06
CA ASP A 91 3.88 -7.93 -1.78
C ASP A 91 4.52 -7.63 -0.42
N ALA A 92 4.83 -6.36 -0.14
CA ALA A 92 5.37 -5.94 1.16
C ALA A 92 4.38 -6.20 2.31
N THR A 93 3.10 -5.89 2.12
CA THR A 93 2.09 -5.96 3.19
C THR A 93 1.70 -7.39 3.57
N LEU A 94 1.54 -8.27 2.58
CA LEU A 94 1.23 -9.68 2.82
C LEU A 94 2.33 -10.36 3.64
N TYR A 95 3.59 -10.04 3.36
CA TYR A 95 4.73 -10.60 4.08
C TYR A 95 4.70 -10.28 5.59
N PHE A 96 4.43 -9.01 5.94
CA PHE A 96 4.26 -8.59 7.34
C PHE A 96 3.01 -9.16 8.02
N SER A 97 1.95 -9.39 7.25
CA SER A 97 0.68 -9.87 7.79
C SER A 97 0.71 -11.37 8.13
N CYS A 98 1.57 -12.14 7.47
CA CYS A 98 1.71 -13.59 7.69
C CYS A 98 2.71 -13.95 8.81
N SER A 99 3.62 -13.04 9.16
CA SER A 99 4.70 -13.33 10.10
C SER A 99 4.26 -13.02 11.52
N THR A 100 4.44 -13.93 12.47
CA THR A 100 4.53 -13.57 13.90
C THR A 100 5.87 -12.86 14.07
N PRO A 101 5.94 -11.51 14.06
CA PRO A 101 7.23 -10.84 14.01
C PRO A 101 7.86 -11.01 15.38
N ASN A 102 8.91 -11.81 15.47
CA ASN A 102 9.75 -11.82 16.65
C ASN A 102 10.88 -10.81 16.41
N LEU A 103 11.48 -10.35 17.49
CA LEU A 103 12.49 -9.31 17.42
C LEU A 103 13.69 -9.68 16.53
N ALA A 104 13.99 -10.98 16.39
CA ALA A 104 15.06 -11.49 15.54
C ALA A 104 14.67 -11.61 14.05
N THR A 105 13.38 -11.65 13.71
CA THR A 105 12.94 -11.73 12.29
C THR A 105 12.92 -10.37 11.61
N VAL A 106 13.08 -9.27 12.36
CA VAL A 106 13.01 -7.91 11.80
C VAL A 106 14.09 -7.65 10.74
N ILE A 107 15.33 -8.08 10.97
CA ILE A 107 16.42 -7.91 10.00
C ILE A 107 16.16 -8.73 8.71
N PRO A 108 15.89 -10.05 8.79
CA PRO A 108 15.51 -10.84 7.61
C PRO A 108 14.32 -10.27 6.84
N VAL A 109 13.31 -9.74 7.55
CA VAL A 109 12.14 -9.10 6.93
C VAL A 109 12.54 -7.85 6.16
N MET A 110 13.36 -6.99 6.77
CA MET A 110 13.89 -5.80 6.11
C MET A 110 14.75 -6.17 4.89
N ASP A 111 15.54 -7.25 4.97
CA ASP A 111 16.43 -7.69 3.88
C ASP A 111 15.59 -8.13 2.68
N HIS A 112 14.54 -8.88 2.95
CA HIS A 112 13.60 -9.32 1.93
C HIS A 112 12.94 -8.13 1.23
N ILE A 113 12.45 -7.14 1.97
CA ILE A 113 11.84 -5.93 1.40
C ILE A 113 12.86 -5.14 0.57
N HIS A 114 14.10 -5.00 1.07
CA HIS A 114 15.15 -4.31 0.33
C HIS A 114 15.43 -5.01 -1.01
N GLN A 115 15.45 -6.35 -1.02
CA GLN A 115 15.63 -7.15 -2.23
C GLN A 115 14.45 -6.99 -3.20
N GLU A 116 13.21 -7.09 -2.73
CA GLU A 116 12.02 -6.90 -3.58
C GLU A 116 11.98 -5.48 -4.18
N LEU A 117 12.21 -4.45 -3.36
CA LEU A 117 12.32 -3.06 -3.83
C LEU A 117 13.44 -2.90 -4.87
N SER A 118 14.55 -3.59 -4.68
CA SER A 118 15.65 -3.57 -5.65
C SER A 118 15.27 -4.20 -6.98
N LYS A 119 14.44 -5.26 -6.99
CA LYS A 119 13.93 -5.84 -8.25
C LYS A 119 13.10 -4.82 -9.02
N TYR A 120 12.18 -4.13 -8.36
CA TYR A 120 11.34 -3.12 -9.02
C TYR A 120 12.15 -1.95 -9.58
N SER A 121 13.22 -1.54 -8.89
CA SER A 121 14.09 -0.43 -9.34
C SER A 121 14.86 -0.74 -10.63
N HIS A 122 15.14 -2.02 -10.93
CA HIS A 122 15.89 -2.43 -12.12
C HIS A 122 14.98 -2.89 -13.27
N ASP A 123 13.68 -3.04 -13.01
CA ASP A 123 12.71 -3.47 -13.99
C ASP A 123 12.19 -2.29 -14.82
N LYS A 124 12.46 -2.33 -16.13
CA LYS A 124 12.05 -1.31 -17.10
C LYS A 124 10.53 -1.23 -17.30
N LYS A 125 9.77 -2.18 -16.76
CA LYS A 125 8.30 -2.19 -16.78
C LYS A 125 7.71 -1.06 -15.92
N TYR A 126 8.42 -0.60 -14.89
CA TYR A 126 7.92 0.42 -13.98
C TYR A 126 8.18 1.83 -14.51
N VAL A 127 7.22 2.73 -14.24
CA VAL A 127 7.38 4.14 -14.61
C VAL A 127 8.44 4.81 -13.73
N CYS A 128 9.11 5.83 -14.26
CA CYS A 128 10.20 6.54 -13.56
C CYS A 128 9.78 7.09 -12.18
N SER A 129 8.53 7.52 -12.03
CA SER A 129 8.00 8.01 -10.75
C SER A 129 7.91 6.91 -9.69
N ILE A 130 7.54 5.68 -10.08
CA ILE A 130 7.55 4.52 -9.20
C ILE A 130 8.98 4.16 -8.83
N CYS A 131 9.92 4.13 -9.79
CA CYS A 131 11.32 3.87 -9.50
C CYS A 131 11.92 4.90 -8.52
N ALA A 132 11.61 6.18 -8.70
CA ALA A 132 12.03 7.23 -7.77
C ALA A 132 11.42 7.04 -6.36
N GLY A 133 10.14 6.68 -6.28
CA GLY A 133 9.47 6.35 -5.02
C GLY A 133 10.09 5.13 -4.33
N VAL A 134 10.43 4.09 -5.09
CA VAL A 134 11.13 2.89 -4.61
C VAL A 134 12.51 3.25 -4.06
N SER A 135 13.27 4.10 -4.74
CA SER A 135 14.57 4.59 -4.24
C SER A 135 14.44 5.31 -2.89
N LEU A 136 13.45 6.20 -2.75
CA LEU A 136 13.17 6.88 -1.48
C LEU A 136 12.74 5.91 -0.38
N ALA A 137 11.95 4.89 -0.73
CA ALA A 137 11.57 3.83 0.20
C ALA A 137 12.78 3.03 0.68
N LYS A 138 13.73 2.73 -0.21
CA LYS A 138 15.00 2.07 0.15
C LYS A 138 15.86 2.92 1.08
N GLU A 139 15.99 4.23 0.81
CA GLU A 139 16.72 5.14 1.72
C GLU A 139 16.07 5.20 3.11
N THR A 140 14.74 5.23 3.14
CA THR A 140 13.97 5.20 4.38
C THR A 140 14.21 3.89 5.13
N LEU A 141 14.20 2.75 4.43
CA LEU A 141 14.49 1.44 5.02
C LEU A 141 15.93 1.38 5.56
N ASN A 142 16.91 1.90 4.83
CA ASN A 142 18.31 1.97 5.27
C ASN A 142 18.46 2.77 6.57
N ARG A 143 17.67 3.82 6.79
CA ARG A 143 17.65 4.54 8.07
C ARG A 143 17.13 3.66 9.21
N TYR A 144 16.10 2.84 8.96
CA TYR A 144 15.61 1.89 9.95
C TYR A 144 16.63 0.78 10.26
N TYR A 145 17.41 0.33 9.27
CA TYR A 145 18.54 -0.57 9.51
C TYR A 145 19.54 0.01 10.49
N LEU A 146 19.99 1.25 10.28
CA LEU A 146 20.94 1.91 11.16
C LEU A 146 20.39 1.99 12.60
N CYS A 147 19.12 2.39 12.76
CA CYS A 147 18.49 2.41 14.08
C CYS A 147 18.41 1.03 14.75
N THR A 148 18.16 -0.01 13.95
CA THR A 148 18.04 -1.39 14.43
C THR A 148 19.39 -1.91 14.90
N ASP A 149 20.46 -1.64 14.15
CA ASP A 149 21.82 -2.04 14.50
C ASP A 149 22.30 -1.34 15.77
N GLU A 150 22.04 -0.05 15.94
CA GLU A 150 22.45 0.72 17.13
C GLU A 150 21.73 0.28 18.42
N THR A 151 20.64 -0.49 18.31
CA THR A 151 19.81 -0.86 19.44
C THR A 151 20.26 -2.18 20.07
N LYS A 152 20.71 -2.12 21.34
CA LYS A 152 21.15 -3.29 22.13
C LYS A 152 20.13 -4.44 22.17
N VAL A 153 18.84 -4.10 22.20
CA VAL A 153 17.74 -5.08 22.27
C VAL A 153 17.72 -5.98 21.03
N TYR A 154 17.90 -5.42 19.83
CA TYR A 154 18.00 -6.19 18.59
C TYR A 154 19.29 -7.02 18.53
N ARG A 155 20.43 -6.45 18.94
CA ARG A 155 21.71 -7.20 19.02
C ARG A 155 21.62 -8.41 19.96
N ILE A 156 20.97 -8.28 21.11
CA ILE A 156 20.75 -9.38 22.06
C ILE A 156 19.82 -10.45 21.49
N ALA A 157 18.74 -10.05 20.82
CA ALA A 157 17.81 -10.98 20.20
C ALA A 157 18.45 -11.80 19.08
N MET A 158 19.26 -11.15 18.25
CA MET A 158 20.01 -11.79 17.17
C MET A 158 21.11 -12.71 17.71
N GLY A 159 21.90 -12.26 18.69
CA GLY A 159 22.94 -13.11 19.30
C GLY A 159 22.38 -14.34 20.02
N LYS A 160 21.14 -14.29 20.53
CA LYS A 160 20.44 -15.48 21.04
C LYS A 160 20.06 -16.45 19.92
N LEU A 161 19.62 -15.95 18.76
CA LEU A 161 19.27 -16.79 17.61
C LEU A 161 20.47 -17.63 17.15
N ASP A 162 21.65 -17.02 17.06
CA ASP A 162 22.89 -17.71 16.71
C ASP A 162 23.29 -18.78 17.75
N LEU A 163 23.01 -18.53 19.03
CA LEU A 163 23.26 -19.52 20.09
C LEU A 163 22.28 -20.71 20.02
N PHE A 164 21.01 -20.45 19.72
CA PHE A 164 19.98 -21.49 19.60
C PHE A 164 20.12 -22.32 18.33
N THR A 165 20.51 -21.74 17.20
CA THR A 165 20.81 -22.50 15.97
C THR A 165 22.05 -23.36 16.14
N PHE A 166 23.07 -22.88 16.84
CA PHE A 166 24.28 -23.66 17.11
C PHE A 166 24.06 -24.86 18.06
N VAL A 167 23.14 -24.73 19.02
CA VAL A 167 22.75 -25.83 19.93
C VAL A 167 21.79 -26.82 19.27
N ALA A 168 20.97 -26.40 18.29
CA ALA A 168 20.05 -27.29 17.58
C ALA A 168 20.73 -28.11 16.46
N ILE A 169 21.98 -27.81 16.11
CA ILE A 169 22.76 -28.47 15.05
C ILE A 169 23.84 -29.42 15.65
N ASN A 170 24.02 -29.45 16.97
CA ASN A 170 24.83 -30.45 17.68
C ASN A 170 23.96 -31.42 18.49
#